data_AF-A0A351YAT5-F1
#
_entry.id   AF-A0A351YAT5-F1
#
_cell.length_a   1.000
_cell.length_b   1.000
_cell.length_c   1.000
_cell.angle_alpha   90.00
_cell.angle_beta   90.00
_cell.angle_gamma   90.00
#
_symmetry.space_group_name_H-M   'P 1'
#
loop_
_entity.id
_entity.type
_entity.pdbx_description
1 polymer ?
#
loop_
_entity_poly.entity_id
_entity_poly.type
_entity_poly.pdbx_seq_one_letter_code
_entity_poly.pdbx_strand_id
1 'polypeptide(L)'
;DTTLPHYYSREFTLRGTKGFAKADQKLILTDGNIPEIYDTYDFYKKEMGSSDAYKEKFLPACWRNITDEQRTLGHGGMDYIEFRVFFDCLNEGRAFPIDVYDMATWMAITPLSEKSIQNGGKVVEIPDFTRGEYKNRPSGDVLKL
;
A
#
# COMPACT_ATOMS: atom_id res chain seq x y z
N ASP A 1 -15.56 -7.32 2.19
CA ASP A 1 -16.89 -6.80 2.50
C ASP A 1 -16.82 -5.29 2.39
N THR A 2 -17.69 -4.68 1.60
CA THR A 2 -17.69 -3.23 1.34
C THR A 2 -19.04 -2.58 1.61
N THR A 3 -20.02 -3.36 2.10
CA THR A 3 -21.41 -2.92 2.19
C THR A 3 -22.05 -3.19 3.56
N LEU A 4 -21.49 -4.09 4.37
CA LEU A 4 -21.99 -4.28 5.73
C LEU A 4 -21.48 -3.19 6.68
N PRO A 5 -22.18 -2.92 7.80
CA PRO A 5 -21.77 -1.90 8.75
C PRO A 5 -20.41 -2.19 9.40
N HIS A 6 -19.41 -1.38 9.07
CA HIS A 6 -18.09 -1.37 9.70
C HIS A 6 -17.45 0.03 9.56
N TYR A 7 -16.34 0.27 10.26
CA TYR A 7 -15.57 1.51 10.10
C TYR A 7 -14.73 1.48 8.82
N TYR A 8 -14.41 2.64 8.26
CA TYR A 8 -13.54 2.73 7.09
C TYR A 8 -12.16 2.16 7.39
N SER A 9 -11.75 1.16 6.61
CA SER A 9 -10.41 0.58 6.66
C SER A 9 -9.98 0.15 5.26
N ARG A 10 -8.67 0.26 5.00
CA ARG A 10 -8.00 -0.34 3.82
C ARG A 10 -7.30 -1.66 4.18
N GLU A 11 -7.40 -2.07 5.45
CA GLU A 11 -6.86 -3.30 6.03
C GLU A 11 -5.37 -3.56 5.72
N PHE A 12 -4.60 -2.50 5.47
CA PHE A 12 -3.19 -2.62 5.11
C PHE A 12 -2.42 -3.38 6.19
N THR A 13 -1.92 -4.53 5.79
CA THR A 13 -1.14 -5.45 6.62
C THR A 13 0.06 -5.92 5.81
N LEU A 14 1.26 -5.63 6.30
CA LEU A 14 2.51 -6.12 5.72
C LEU A 14 3.18 -7.07 6.72
N ARG A 15 3.59 -8.25 6.25
CA ARG A 15 4.28 -9.25 7.05
C ARG A 15 5.55 -9.69 6.34
N GLY A 16 6.68 -9.58 7.03
CA GLY A 16 7.96 -10.11 6.61
C GLY A 16 8.60 -10.91 7.74
N THR A 17 9.72 -11.56 7.43
CA THR A 17 10.45 -12.37 8.43
C THR A 17 11.03 -11.55 9.59
N LYS A 18 11.20 -10.24 9.41
CA LYS A 18 11.80 -9.32 10.39
C LYS A 18 10.85 -8.25 10.92
N GLY A 19 9.60 -8.26 10.49
CA GLY A 19 8.67 -7.22 10.91
C GLY A 19 7.25 -7.38 10.41
N PHE A 20 6.39 -6.63 11.06
CA PHE A 20 4.96 -6.61 10.85
C PHE A 20 4.48 -5.15 10.90
N ALA A 21 3.66 -4.74 9.93
CA ALA A 21 3.03 -3.43 9.93
C ALA A 21 1.53 -3.54 9.72
N LYS A 22 0.75 -2.73 10.45
CA LYS A 22 -0.70 -2.63 10.30
C LYS A 22 -1.14 -1.17 10.37
N ALA A 23 -1.78 -0.67 9.32
CA ALA A 23 -2.05 0.76 9.18
C ALA A 23 -3.12 1.28 10.15
N ASP A 24 -4.20 0.52 10.36
CA ASP A 24 -5.35 0.98 11.16
C ASP A 24 -4.97 1.31 12.61
N GLN A 25 -4.01 0.57 13.17
CA GLN A 25 -3.47 0.80 14.51
C GLN A 25 -2.14 1.55 14.49
N LYS A 26 -1.68 2.00 13.32
CA LYS A 26 -0.36 2.65 13.15
C LYS A 26 0.75 1.83 13.82
N LEU A 27 0.72 0.52 13.59
CA LEU A 27 1.55 -0.45 14.30
C LEU A 27 2.73 -0.85 13.42
N ILE A 28 3.95 -0.80 13.97
CA ILE A 28 5.13 -1.45 13.40
C ILE A 28 5.80 -2.26 14.51
N LEU A 29 5.90 -3.56 14.30
CA LEU A 29 6.63 -4.49 15.16
C LEU A 29 7.85 -5.00 14.42
N THR A 30 8.96 -5.13 15.12
CA THR A 30 10.20 -5.70 14.57
C THR A 30 10.58 -6.95 15.34
N ASP A 31 11.18 -7.91 14.63
CA ASP A 31 11.69 -9.12 15.25
C ASP A 31 12.66 -8.78 16.40
N GLY A 32 12.54 -9.49 17.53
CA GLY A 32 13.27 -9.22 18.77
C GLY A 32 12.76 -8.04 19.63
N ASN A 33 11.83 -7.21 19.13
CA ASN A 33 11.27 -6.07 19.87
C ASN A 33 9.74 -6.18 20.04
N ILE A 34 9.22 -7.38 20.20
CA ILE A 34 7.79 -7.61 20.44
C ILE A 34 7.57 -7.67 21.96
N PRO A 35 6.73 -6.80 22.53
CA PRO A 35 6.40 -6.89 23.95
C PRO A 35 5.70 -8.21 24.28
N GLU A 36 6.12 -8.84 25.37
CA GLU A 36 5.41 -10.00 25.92
C GLU A 36 4.19 -9.54 26.74
N ILE A 37 3.10 -9.21 26.04
CA ILE A 37 1.82 -8.79 26.62
C ILE A 37 0.72 -9.72 26.10
N TYR A 38 0.10 -10.45 27.02
CA TYR A 38 -0.93 -11.45 26.70
C TYR A 38 -2.32 -10.83 26.52
N ASP A 39 -2.61 -9.73 27.21
CA ASP A 39 -3.88 -9.03 27.07
C ASP A 39 -3.87 -8.15 25.80
N THR A 40 -4.90 -8.30 24.98
CA THR A 40 -4.99 -7.60 23.69
C THR A 40 -5.21 -6.10 23.86
N TYR A 41 -5.99 -5.69 24.87
CA TYR A 41 -6.22 -4.28 25.14
C TYR A 41 -4.92 -3.61 25.60
N ASP A 42 -4.21 -4.22 26.54
CA ASP A 42 -2.94 -3.69 27.04
C ASP A 42 -1.87 -3.65 25.94
N PHE A 43 -1.84 -4.65 25.04
CA PHE A 43 -0.94 -4.65 23.89
C PHE A 43 -1.18 -3.44 22.98
N TYR A 44 -2.42 -3.24 22.53
CA TYR A 44 -2.74 -2.12 21.65
C TYR A 44 -2.59 -0.77 22.36
N LYS A 45 -2.94 -0.69 23.65
CA LYS A 45 -2.73 0.53 24.44
C LYS A 45 -1.26 0.95 24.46
N LYS A 46 -0.33 -0.01 24.46
CA LYS A 46 1.11 0.25 24.45
C LYS A 46 1.67 0.52 23.05
N GLU A 47 1.29 -0.29 22.07
CA GLU A 47 1.98 -0.33 20.76
C GLU A 47 1.24 0.42 19.63
N MET A 48 -0.01 0.84 19.85
CA MET A 48 -0.74 1.67 18.88
C MET A 48 0.00 2.99 18.66
N GLY A 49 0.24 3.34 17.39
CA GLY A 49 1.04 4.52 17.05
C GLY A 49 2.56 4.28 17.02
N SER A 50 3.05 3.06 17.29
CA SER A 50 4.48 2.72 17.21
C SER A 50 5.12 3.03 15.85
N SER A 51 4.34 3.10 14.76
CA SER A 51 4.85 3.51 13.44
C SER A 51 5.40 4.94 13.42
N ASP A 52 5.00 5.80 14.36
CA ASP A 52 5.44 7.18 14.43
C ASP A 52 6.96 7.29 14.66
N ALA A 53 7.55 6.32 15.38
CA ALA A 53 9.00 6.24 15.60
C ALA A 53 9.81 6.04 14.30
N TYR A 54 9.15 5.61 13.22
CA TYR A 54 9.79 5.33 11.93
C TYR A 54 9.63 6.49 10.94
N LYS A 55 8.78 7.48 11.23
CA LYS A 55 8.46 8.57 10.30
C LYS A 55 9.69 9.37 9.90
N GLU A 56 10.55 9.75 10.85
CA GLU A 56 11.73 10.56 10.53
C GLU A 56 12.63 9.88 9.48
N LYS A 57 12.82 8.56 9.62
CA LYS A 57 13.69 7.77 8.78
C LYS A 57 13.06 7.34 7.45
N PHE A 58 11.77 7.02 7.45
CA PHE A 58 11.12 6.34 6.32
C PHE A 58 9.98 7.10 5.67
N LEU A 59 9.62 8.29 6.15
CA LEU A 59 8.62 9.12 5.48
C LEU A 59 9.26 9.74 4.21
N PRO A 60 8.70 9.51 3.01
CA PRO A 60 9.26 10.05 1.79
C PRO A 60 9.26 11.59 1.79
N ALA A 61 10.24 12.20 1.11
CA ALA A 61 10.37 13.66 1.03
C ALA A 61 9.08 14.38 0.58
N CYS A 62 8.30 13.78 -0.32
CA CYS A 62 7.03 14.34 -0.76
C CYS A 62 5.99 14.49 0.35
N TRP A 63 6.01 13.59 1.34
CA TRP A 63 5.11 13.59 2.50
C TRP A 63 5.70 14.38 3.66
N ARG A 64 7.02 14.35 3.84
CA ARG A 64 7.72 15.16 4.85
C ARG A 64 7.54 16.66 4.58
N ASN A 65 7.57 17.06 3.30
CA ASN A 65 7.52 18.45 2.88
C ASN A 65 6.13 18.90 2.36
N ILE A 66 5.10 18.06 2.51
CA ILE A 66 3.74 18.42 2.06
C ILE A 66 3.21 19.59 2.90
N THR A 67 2.64 20.60 2.24
CA THR A 67 2.05 21.77 2.90
C THR A 67 0.67 21.46 3.45
N ASP A 68 0.18 22.30 4.38
CA ASP A 68 -1.17 22.12 4.91
C ASP A 68 -2.24 22.35 3.85
N GLU A 69 -2.00 23.27 2.90
CA GLU A 69 -2.84 23.43 1.71
C GLU A 69 -2.86 22.15 0.86
N GLN A 70 -1.70 21.57 0.55
CA GLN A 70 -1.63 20.34 -0.24
C GLN A 70 -2.30 19.16 0.46
N ARG A 71 -2.28 19.10 1.80
CA ARG A 71 -3.00 18.09 2.58
C ARG A 71 -4.52 18.19 2.43
N THR A 72 -5.09 19.37 2.14
CA THR A 72 -6.54 19.51 1.92
C THR A 72 -6.98 19.12 0.51
N LEU A 73 -6.03 18.94 -0.42
CA LEU A 73 -6.31 18.53 -1.79
C LEU A 73 -6.53 17.02 -1.87
N GLY A 74 -7.80 16.61 -1.94
CA GLY A 74 -8.22 15.22 -2.06
C GLY A 74 -8.25 14.48 -0.72
N HIS A 75 -7.89 13.20 -0.73
CA HIS A 75 -7.95 12.33 0.45
C HIS A 75 -6.71 12.47 1.37
N GLY A 76 -6.53 13.66 1.95
CA GLY A 76 -5.38 13.95 2.84
C GLY A 76 -4.08 14.25 2.08
N GLY A 77 -4.19 14.69 0.82
CA GLY A 77 -3.06 15.06 -0.04
C GLY A 77 -2.49 13.93 -0.90
N MET A 78 -2.99 12.71 -0.77
CA MET A 78 -2.51 11.59 -1.60
C MET A 78 -2.85 11.80 -3.09
N ASP A 79 -4.05 12.29 -3.39
CA ASP A 79 -4.49 12.56 -4.76
C ASP A 79 -3.64 13.67 -5.39
N TYR A 80 -3.29 14.70 -4.62
CA TYR A 80 -2.36 15.75 -5.07
C TYR A 80 -0.99 15.18 -5.42
N ILE A 81 -0.43 14.32 -4.56
CA ILE A 81 0.88 13.69 -4.83
C ILE A 81 0.80 12.80 -6.08
N GLU A 82 -0.27 12.02 -6.25
CA GLU A 82 -0.49 11.18 -7.42
C GLU A 82 -0.47 12.00 -8.72
N PHE A 83 -1.30 13.05 -8.80
CA PHE A 83 -1.34 13.89 -9.99
C PHE A 83 -0.04 14.63 -10.24
N ARG A 84 0.62 15.14 -9.19
CA ARG A 84 1.93 15.77 -9.33
C ARG A 84 2.93 14.80 -9.95
N VAL A 85 3.03 13.58 -9.42
CA VAL A 85 3.95 12.54 -9.93
C VAL A 85 3.62 12.17 -11.37
N PHE A 86 2.33 12.09 -11.71
CA PHE A 86 1.88 11.84 -13.08
C PHE A 86 2.38 12.94 -14.06
N PHE A 87 2.18 14.22 -13.73
CA PHE A 87 2.65 15.32 -14.56
C PHE A 87 4.18 15.44 -14.60
N ASP A 88 4.86 15.16 -13.49
CA ASP A 88 6.33 15.09 -13.45
C ASP A 88 6.84 14.03 -14.45
N CYS A 89 6.21 12.85 -14.52
CA CYS A 89 6.58 11.82 -15.50
C CYS A 89 6.49 12.32 -16.94
N LEU A 90 5.39 13.01 -17.26
CA LEU A 90 5.13 13.56 -18.59
C LEU A 90 6.15 14.64 -18.96
N ASN A 91 6.41 15.57 -18.04
CA ASN A 91 7.34 16.68 -18.26
C ASN A 91 8.79 16.21 -18.41
N GLU A 92 9.19 15.17 -17.66
CA GLU A 92 10.55 14.63 -17.65
C GLU A 92 10.75 13.52 -18.71
N GLY A 93 9.69 13.04 -19.35
CA GLY A 93 9.76 11.93 -20.32
C GLY A 93 10.19 10.61 -19.68
N ARG A 94 9.89 10.39 -18.39
CA ARG A 94 10.20 9.14 -17.67
C ARG A 94 9.01 8.19 -17.63
N ALA A 95 9.30 6.91 -17.44
CA ALA A 95 8.26 5.89 -17.25
C ALA A 95 7.41 6.18 -16.00
N PHE A 96 6.12 5.88 -16.08
CA PHE A 96 5.24 5.91 -14.92
C PHE A 96 5.63 4.80 -13.93
N PRO A 97 5.62 5.07 -12.62
CA PRO A 97 5.97 4.08 -11.60
C PRO A 97 4.92 2.97 -11.47
N ILE A 98 3.66 3.27 -11.81
CA ILE A 98 2.58 2.31 -12.00
C ILE A 98 2.15 2.46 -13.45
N ASP A 99 2.34 1.41 -14.25
CA ASP A 99 2.07 1.47 -15.69
C ASP A 99 0.85 0.64 -16.12
N VAL A 100 0.67 0.53 -17.44
CA VAL A 100 -0.45 -0.20 -18.04
C VAL A 100 -0.49 -1.68 -17.64
N TYR A 101 0.64 -2.32 -17.39
CA TYR A 101 0.71 -3.72 -17.01
C TYR A 101 0.36 -3.92 -15.54
N ASP A 102 0.82 -3.01 -14.68
CA ASP A 102 0.41 -2.97 -13.27
C ASP A 102 -1.12 -2.80 -13.18
N MET A 103 -1.66 -1.81 -13.91
CA MET A 103 -3.10 -1.55 -13.95
C MET A 103 -3.89 -2.72 -14.55
N ALA A 104 -3.44 -3.32 -15.65
CA ALA A 104 -4.09 -4.49 -16.24
C ALA A 104 -4.13 -5.68 -15.25
N THR A 105 -3.04 -5.89 -14.52
CA THR A 105 -2.94 -6.94 -13.49
C THR A 105 -3.92 -6.69 -12.34
N TRP A 106 -4.00 -5.46 -11.84
CA TRP A 106 -4.93 -5.10 -10.76
C TRP A 106 -6.39 -5.19 -11.20
N MET A 107 -6.71 -4.68 -12.40
CA MET A 107 -8.06 -4.73 -12.95
C MET A 107 -8.51 -6.16 -13.30
N ALA A 108 -7.59 -7.07 -13.61
CA ALA A 108 -7.92 -8.47 -13.88
C ALA A 108 -8.51 -9.20 -12.67
N ILE A 109 -8.27 -8.72 -11.44
CA ILE A 109 -8.84 -9.34 -10.23
C ILE A 109 -10.37 -9.33 -10.27
N THR A 110 -10.99 -8.27 -10.77
CA THR A 110 -12.47 -8.17 -10.88
C THR A 110 -13.07 -9.33 -11.68
N PRO A 111 -12.80 -9.50 -13.00
CA PRO A 111 -13.39 -10.59 -13.77
C PRO A 111 -12.89 -11.98 -13.36
N LEU A 112 -11.65 -12.12 -12.87
CA LEU A 112 -11.12 -13.42 -12.46
C LEU A 112 -11.76 -13.89 -11.15
N SER A 113 -12.06 -12.98 -10.22
CA SER A 113 -12.78 -13.31 -8.99
C SER A 113 -14.23 -13.73 -9.28
N GLU A 114 -14.92 -13.04 -10.20
CA GLU A 114 -16.25 -13.44 -10.68
C GLU A 114 -16.23 -14.85 -11.28
N LYS A 115 -15.24 -15.12 -12.15
CA LYS A 115 -15.04 -16.44 -12.73
C LYS A 115 -14.74 -17.51 -11.67
N SER A 116 -13.97 -17.19 -10.64
CA SER A 116 -13.69 -18.12 -9.53
C SER A 116 -14.98 -18.47 -8.78
N ILE A 117 -15.81 -17.47 -8.45
CA ILE A 117 -17.11 -17.65 -7.79
C ILE A 117 -18.03 -18.54 -8.63
N GLN A 118 -18.16 -18.26 -9.93
CA GLN A 118 -18.97 -19.07 -10.86
C GLN A 118 -18.52 -20.53 -10.93
N ASN A 119 -17.23 -20.81 -10.68
CA ASN A 119 -16.66 -22.15 -10.68
C ASN A 119 -16.61 -22.81 -9.29
N GLY A 120 -17.32 -22.26 -8.30
CA GLY A 120 -17.38 -22.81 -6.94
C GLY A 120 -16.12 -22.51 -6.11
N GLY A 121 -15.49 -21.35 -6.34
CA GLY A 121 -14.30 -20.92 -5.61
C GLY A 121 -13.00 -21.59 -6.08
N LYS A 122 -12.98 -22.15 -7.29
CA LYS A 122 -11.77 -22.75 -7.86
C LYS A 122 -10.71 -21.70 -8.18
N VAL A 123 -9.45 -22.11 -8.10
CA VAL A 123 -8.30 -21.31 -8.52
C VAL A 123 -8.43 -20.95 -10.01
N VAL A 124 -8.12 -19.69 -10.32
CA VAL A 124 -8.07 -19.15 -11.69
C VAL A 124 -6.71 -18.47 -11.87
N GLU A 125 -6.00 -18.84 -12.93
CA GLU A 125 -4.71 -18.26 -13.26
C GLU A 125 -4.83 -16.78 -13.65
N ILE A 126 -3.89 -15.97 -13.16
CA ILE A 126 -3.77 -14.55 -13.54
C ILE A 126 -2.93 -14.46 -14.82
N PRO A 127 -3.42 -13.79 -15.89
CA PRO A 127 -2.66 -13.60 -17.11
C PRO A 127 -1.36 -12.81 -16.86
N ASP A 128 -0.28 -13.25 -17.49
CA ASP A 128 0.94 -12.45 -17.58
C ASP A 128 0.81 -11.42 -18.71
N PHE A 129 0.38 -10.21 -18.35
CA PHE A 129 0.24 -9.09 -19.28
C PHE A 129 1.59 -8.57 -19.81
N THR A 130 2.69 -8.90 -19.13
CA THR A 130 4.04 -8.51 -19.54
C THR A 130 4.70 -9.50 -20.50
N ARG A 131 4.08 -10.68 -20.72
CA ARG A 131 4.61 -11.76 -21.57
C ARG A 131 6.03 -12.22 -21.16
N GLY A 132 6.26 -12.31 -19.86
CA GLY A 132 7.51 -12.77 -19.26
C GLY A 132 8.49 -11.65 -18.89
N GLU A 133 8.24 -10.42 -19.36
CA GLU A 133 9.15 -9.29 -19.12
C GLU A 133 9.18 -8.83 -17.65
N TYR A 134 8.18 -9.20 -16.84
CA TYR A 134 8.18 -8.93 -15.39
C TYR A 134 9.44 -9.46 -14.69
N LYS A 135 10.09 -10.50 -15.24
CA LYS A 135 11.31 -11.10 -14.67
C LYS A 135 12.55 -10.19 -14.79
N ASN A 136 12.57 -9.35 -15.82
CA ASN A 136 13.69 -8.45 -16.11
C ASN A 136 13.34 -6.98 -15.82
N ARG A 137 12.09 -6.70 -15.48
CA ARG A 137 11.62 -5.36 -15.16
C ARG A 137 12.30 -4.88 -13.87
N PRO A 138 12.97 -3.70 -13.88
CA PRO A 138 13.58 -3.17 -12.67
C PRO A 138 12.49 -2.83 -11.65
N SER A 139 12.68 -3.25 -10.40
CA SER A 139 11.86 -2.74 -9.30
C SER A 139 12.27 -1.30 -9.01
N GLY A 140 11.30 -0.43 -8.80
CA GLY A 140 11.54 0.97 -8.45
C GLY A 140 10.54 1.46 -7.41
N ASP A 141 10.98 2.35 -6.55
CA ASP A 141 10.09 3.07 -5.66
C ASP A 141 9.29 4.10 -6.45
N VAL A 142 8.00 4.25 -6.13
CA VAL A 142 7.12 5.28 -6.73
C VAL A 142 7.69 6.67 -6.46
N LEU A 143 8.26 6.88 -5.27
CA LEU A 143 8.88 8.11 -4.82
C LEU A 143 10.14 7.77 -4.03
N LYS A 144 11.20 8.56 -4.19
CA LYS A 144 12.41 8.43 -3.37
C LYS A 144 12.09 8.77 -1.90
N LEU A 145 12.63 7.97 -0.98
CA LEU A 145 12.55 8.19 0.47
C LEU A 145 13.25 9.51 0.87
#